data_AF-A0A0F9N8R6-F1
#
_entry.id   AF-A0A0F9N8R6-F1
#
_cell.length_a   1.000
_cell.length_b   1.000
_cell.length_c   1.000
_cell.angle_alpha   90.00
_cell.angle_beta   90.00
_cell.angle_gamma   90.00
#
_symmetry.space_group_name_H-M   'P 1'
#
loop_
_entity.id
_entity.type
_entity.pdbx_description
1 polymer ?
#
loop_
_entity_poly.entity_id
_entity_poly.type
_entity_poly.pdbx_seq_one_letter_code
_entity_poly.pdbx_strand_id
1 'polypeptide(L)'
;MNLTQVIGWVGVVAGASISLPQVIKSYRSKSTAGVSRRTYQLLLLTIICYLIRAVEIGAPVFIVGNSLSLVMCIVMLTFFGRYGNEDKD
;
A
#
# COMPACT_ATOMS: atom_id res chain seq x y z
N MET A 1 26.29 -0.08 6.48
CA MET A 1 25.27 0.37 5.51
C MET A 1 25.86 1.51 4.69
N ASN A 2 25.69 1.50 3.37
CA ASN A 2 26.09 2.63 2.53
C ASN A 2 24.97 3.70 2.48
N LEU A 3 25.28 4.90 2.00
CA LEU A 3 24.31 6.02 1.95
C LEU A 3 23.04 5.66 1.18
N THR A 4 23.16 4.91 0.07
CA THR A 4 22.00 4.52 -0.75
C THR A 4 21.08 3.54 -0.02
N GLN A 5 21.61 2.62 0.79
CA GLN A 5 20.80 1.77 1.67
C GLN A 5 20.08 2.58 2.74
N VAL A 6 20.75 3.56 3.36
CA VAL A 6 20.12 4.45 4.36
C VAL A 6 18.93 5.20 3.74
N ILE A 7 19.14 5.83 2.58
CA ILE A 7 18.09 6.54 1.85
C ILE A 7 16.95 5.58 1.48
N GLY A 8 17.27 4.36 1.05
CA GLY A 8 16.30 3.32 0.75
C GLY A 8 15.40 2.99 1.95
N TRP A 9 15.99 2.77 3.12
CA TRP A 9 15.24 2.48 4.35
C TRP A 9 14.42 3.67 4.85
N VAL A 10 14.95 4.90 4.74
CA VAL A 10 14.18 6.12 5.01
C VAL A 10 12.96 6.18 4.07
N GLY A 11 13.14 5.85 2.79
CA GLY A 11 12.05 5.77 1.81
C GLY A 11 10.99 4.75 2.20
N VAL A 12 11.38 3.58 2.73
CA VAL A 12 10.43 2.57 3.22
C VAL A 12 9.58 3.11 4.37
N VAL A 13 10.21 3.77 5.36
CA VAL A 13 9.50 4.35 6.52
C VAL A 13 8.58 5.49 6.09
N ALA A 14 9.05 6.37 5.21
CA ALA A 14 8.25 7.47 4.67
C ALA A 14 7.04 6.93 3.87
N GLY A 15 7.25 5.94 3.01
CA GLY A 15 6.19 5.30 2.23
C GLY A 15 5.11 4.67 3.11
N ALA A 16 5.51 3.92 4.14
CA ALA A 16 4.58 3.34 5.11
C ALA A 16 3.76 4.43 5.84
N SER A 17 4.40 5.56 6.15
CA SER A 17 3.78 6.71 6.83
C SER A 17 2.75 7.45 5.96
N ILE A 18 2.78 7.30 4.63
CA ILE A 18 1.79 7.89 3.72
C ILE A 18 0.50 7.05 3.69
N SER A 19 0.63 5.72 3.64
CA SER A 19 -0.54 4.83 3.54
C SER A 19 -1.30 4.71 4.86
N LEU A 20 -0.60 4.80 5.99
CA LEU A 20 -1.18 4.59 7.31
C LEU A 20 -2.31 5.60 7.67
N PRO A 21 -2.17 6.93 7.47
CA PRO A 21 -3.25 7.89 7.70
C PRO A 21 -4.52 7.57 6.91
N GLN A 22 -4.39 7.12 5.67
CA GLN A 22 -5.54 6.79 4.83
C GLN A 22 -6.30 5.57 5.37
N VAL A 23 -5.57 4.53 5.78
CA VAL A 23 -6.15 3.34 6.44
C VAL A 23 -6.85 3.75 7.73
N ILE A 24 -6.20 4.54 8.59
CA ILE A 24 -6.77 5.01 9.85
C ILE A 24 -8.03 5.84 9.59
N LYS A 25 -8.00 6.76 8.62
CA LYS A 25 -9.14 7.61 8.26
C LYS A 25 -10.32 6.75 7.82
N SER A 26 -10.15 5.85 6.86
CA SER A 26 -11.23 4.97 6.39
C SER A 26 -11.76 4.02 7.48
N TYR A 27 -10.89 3.56 8.38
CA TYR A 27 -11.32 2.75 9.52
C TYR A 27 -12.15 3.54 10.53
N ARG A 28 -11.76 4.79 10.82
CA ARG A 28 -12.46 5.67 11.78
C ARG A 28 -13.77 6.20 11.24
N SER A 29 -13.79 6.63 9.97
CA SER A 29 -15.01 7.12 9.31
C SER A 29 -15.96 6.00 8.90
N LYS A 30 -15.52 4.73 8.96
CA LYS A 30 -16.27 3.56 8.46
C LYS A 30 -16.76 3.77 7.03
N SER A 31 -15.96 4.46 6.21
CA SER A 31 -16.32 4.85 4.85
C SER A 31 -15.08 4.90 3.96
N THR A 32 -15.29 4.51 2.70
CA THR A 32 -14.32 4.64 1.61
C THR A 32 -14.77 5.67 0.56
N ALA A 33 -15.73 6.53 0.90
CA ALA A 33 -16.24 7.57 0.00
C ALA A 33 -15.11 8.50 -0.48
N GLY A 34 -15.12 8.85 -1.77
CA GLY A 34 -14.08 9.66 -2.40
C GLY A 34 -12.74 8.94 -2.64
N VAL A 35 -12.66 7.64 -2.38
CA VAL A 35 -11.47 6.81 -2.66
C VAL A 35 -11.78 5.83 -3.76
N SER A 36 -10.97 5.81 -4.83
CA SER A 36 -11.18 4.90 -5.96
C SER A 36 -10.75 3.47 -5.63
N ARG A 37 -11.70 2.53 -5.67
CA ARG A 37 -11.41 1.08 -5.56
C ARG A 37 -10.48 0.60 -6.69
N ARG A 38 -10.68 1.11 -7.92
CA ARG A 38 -9.86 0.73 -9.09
C ARG A 38 -8.40 1.09 -8.90
N THR A 39 -8.12 2.23 -8.27
CA THR A 39 -6.74 2.64 -7.94
C THR A 39 -6.05 1.61 -7.07
N TYR A 40 -6.71 1.09 -6.04
CA TYR A 40 -6.13 0.06 -5.17
C TYR A 40 -6.01 -1.32 -5.85
N GLN A 41 -6.89 -1.65 -6.79
CA GLN A 41 -6.76 -2.88 -7.59
C GLN A 41 -5.54 -2.83 -8.52
N LEU A 42 -5.33 -1.70 -9.21
CA LEU A 42 -4.15 -1.49 -10.05
C LEU A 42 -2.88 -1.42 -9.20
N LEU A 43 -2.93 -0.75 -8.04
CA LEU A 43 -1.82 -0.70 -7.10
C LEU A 43 -1.42 -2.09 -6.61
N LEU A 44 -2.40 -2.96 -6.31
CA LEU A 44 -2.14 -4.35 -5.94
C LEU A 44 -1.35 -5.09 -7.04
N LEU A 45 -1.77 -4.96 -8.29
CA LEU A 45 -1.06 -5.55 -9.44
C LEU A 45 0.36 -5.00 -9.54
N THR A 46 0.52 -3.68 -9.44
CA THR A 46 1.85 -3.03 -9.44
C THR A 46 2.74 -3.57 -8.34
N ILE A 47 2.25 -3.65 -7.10
CA ILE A 47 3.01 -4.15 -5.95
C ILE A 47 3.44 -5.60 -6.18
N ILE A 48 2.55 -6.45 -6.69
CA ILE A 48 2.87 -7.86 -7.00
C ILE A 48 4.01 -7.94 -8.02
N CYS A 49 3.92 -7.19 -9.12
CA CYS A 49 4.96 -7.17 -10.16
C CYS A 49 6.32 -6.71 -9.59
N TYR A 50 6.34 -5.62 -8.81
CA TYR A 50 7.58 -5.13 -8.20
C TYR A 50 8.13 -6.06 -7.13
N LEU A 51 7.27 -6.71 -6.35
CA LEU A 51 7.71 -7.64 -5.30
C LEU A 51 8.36 -8.88 -5.90
N ILE A 52 7.75 -9.46 -6.95
CA ILE A 52 8.35 -10.58 -7.69
C ILE A 52 9.74 -10.20 -8.21
N ARG A 53 9.85 -9.03 -8.87
CA ARG A 53 11.13 -8.56 -9.39
C ARG A 53 12.15 -8.30 -8.28
N ALA A 54 11.75 -7.72 -7.16
CA ALA A 54 12.63 -7.41 -6.04
C ALA A 54 13.19 -8.66 -5.37
N VAL A 55 12.38 -9.71 -5.25
CA VAL A 55 12.81 -11.03 -4.77
C VAL A 55 13.82 -11.66 -5.72
N GLU A 56 13.55 -11.63 -7.02
CA GLU A 56 14.45 -12.18 -8.05
C GLU A 56 15.85 -11.55 -8.00
N ILE A 57 15.94 -10.23 -7.81
CA ILE A 57 17.23 -9.52 -7.72
C ILE A 57 17.83 -9.45 -6.31
N GLY A 58 17.16 -10.04 -5.30
CA GLY A 58 17.62 -10.03 -3.92
C GLY A 58 17.72 -8.62 -3.30
N ALA A 59 16.79 -7.70 -3.61
CA ALA A 59 16.85 -6.32 -3.14
C ALA A 59 15.99 -6.08 -1.87
N PRO A 60 16.56 -6.19 -0.65
CA PRO A 60 15.80 -6.24 0.60
C PRO A 60 14.97 -4.98 0.88
N VAL A 61 15.49 -3.79 0.54
CA VAL A 61 14.77 -2.51 0.72
C VAL A 61 13.45 -2.52 -0.04
N PHE A 62 13.47 -2.97 -1.30
CA PHE A 62 12.28 -3.03 -2.14
C PHE A 62 11.35 -4.17 -1.72
N ILE A 63 11.88 -5.31 -1.28
CA ILE A 63 11.08 -6.42 -0.76
C ILE A 63 10.27 -5.95 0.45
N VAL A 64 10.93 -5.36 1.44
CA VAL A 64 10.25 -4.92 2.67
C VAL A 64 9.29 -3.77 2.39
N GLY A 65 9.69 -2.78 1.60
CA GLY A 65 8.83 -1.66 1.22
C GLY A 65 7.56 -2.10 0.48
N ASN A 66 7.69 -2.97 -0.53
CA ASN A 66 6.52 -3.46 -1.26
C ASN A 66 5.66 -4.41 -0.42
N SER A 67 6.25 -5.19 0.50
CA SER A 67 5.48 -6.04 1.42
C SER A 67 4.62 -5.21 2.39
N LEU A 68 5.17 -4.13 2.93
CA LEU A 68 4.41 -3.18 3.77
C LEU A 68 3.27 -2.54 2.99
N SER A 69 3.55 -2.06 1.77
CA SER A 69 2.54 -1.49 0.87
C SER A 69 1.46 -2.51 0.51
N LEU A 70 1.83 -3.78 0.32
CA LEU A 70 0.89 -4.87 0.03
C LEU A 70 -0.12 -5.04 1.16
N VAL A 71 0.35 -5.08 2.41
CA VAL A 71 -0.52 -5.20 3.59
C VAL A 71 -1.48 -4.01 3.65
N MET A 72 -0.99 -2.78 3.52
CA MET A 72 -1.85 -1.59 3.56
C MET A 72 -2.87 -1.57 2.41
N CYS A 73 -2.46 -1.98 1.21
CA CYS A 73 -3.33 -2.07 0.04
C CYS A 73 -4.43 -3.12 0.23
N ILE A 74 -4.11 -4.30 0.77
CA ILE A 74 -5.08 -5.35 1.08
C ILE A 74 -6.07 -4.87 2.13
N VAL A 75 -5.61 -4.22 3.21
CA VAL A 75 -6.48 -3.67 4.25
C VAL A 75 -7.48 -2.67 3.66
N MET A 76 -7.03 -1.77 2.79
CA MET A 76 -7.94 -0.83 2.10
C MET A 76 -8.92 -1.55 1.17
N LEU A 77 -8.49 -2.57 0.43
CA LEU A 77 -9.40 -3.40 -0.38
C LEU A 77 -10.45 -4.14 0.47
N THR A 78 -10.08 -4.59 1.67
CA THR A 78 -11.04 -5.14 2.64
C THR A 78 -12.03 -4.07 3.12
N PHE A 79 -11.57 -2.84 3.36
CA PHE A 79 -12.47 -1.74 3.72
C PHE A 79 -13.45 -1.38 2.60
N PHE A 80 -13.05 -1.46 1.33
CA PHE A 80 -14.02 -1.32 0.23
C PHE A 80 -15.11 -2.41 0.27
N GLY A 81 -14.78 -3.65 0.62
CA GLY A 81 -15.78 -4.71 0.78
C GLY A 81 -16.68 -4.55 2.02
N ARG A 82 -16.17 -3.92 3.08
CA ARG A 82 -16.88 -3.78 4.37
C ARG A 82 -17.68 -2.47 4.50
N TYR A 83 -17.13 -1.38 3.98
CA TYR A 83 -17.65 -0.01 4.12
C TYR A 83 -18.06 0.61 2.78
N GLY A 84 -17.73 -0.03 1.65
CA GLY A 84 -18.20 0.37 0.34
C GLY A 84 -19.62 -0.13 0.10
N ASN A 85 -20.60 0.48 0.77
CA ASN A 85 -21.98 0.44 0.30
C ASN A 85 -22.26 1.69 -0.52
N GLU A 86 -22.35 1.47 -1.84
CA GLU A 86 -23.14 2.20 -2.83
C GLU A 86 -22.97 3.73 -2.94
N ASP A 87 -21.97 4.17 -3.71
CA ASP A 87 -22.24 5.24 -4.69
C ASP A 87 -23.06 4.57 -5.81
N LYS A 88 -24.37 4.44 -5.57
CA LYS A 88 -25.39 4.28 -6.62
C LYS A 88 -25.54 5.66 -7.28
N ASP A 89 -24.65 5.96 -8.22
CA ASP A 89 -24.95 6.94 -9.27
C ASP A 89 -25.73 6.22 -10.39
#